data_AF-B6BC91-F1
#
_entry.id   AF-B6BC91-F1
#
_cell.length_a   1.000
_cell.length_b   1.000
_cell.length_c   1.000
_cell.angle_alpha   90.00
_cell.angle_beta   90.00
_cell.angle_gamma   90.00
#
_symmetry.space_group_name_H-M   'P 1'
#
loop_
_entity.id
_entity.type
_entity.pdbx_description
1 polymer ?
#
loop_
_entity_poly.entity_id
_entity_poly.type
_entity_poly.pdbx_seq_one_letter_code
_entity_poly.pdbx_strand_id
1 'polypeptide(L)'
;MARVNLNILFDGETPIPRLDGQNSVAWSDRFLNTYGVFESNADNRLVADVGLTGQDWTAKIVRFGGAAENNLTRITDLDGGTGRRIDYLELGYNSSVVLDSTRARQINGWDGKKHEVTLGENQQDSTFSIHLFAEENFVTTGSAFVFNIETGLGASDGDRAKGDVITIGSGGAGTVRTSAGDDKVVVRKGFAEFVSTSGGDDVVVVGDSGAGVVRTGDGSDTVRTGSAFVELISTGNGNDTAEVGAGGAASVRLGSGRDTVRLSETDLGTGVQISGGGGRDAVDFSAFSSGVVFSLNLGGAWQNPGAPGGGLDAEGTGFVQATSIENLTGSAKGDRLTGDGGANLLAGKGGSDRLAGLAGSDTLIGGGGNDRLVGGGGKDTLKGGGGDDTLTGGKGDDTFVFTRGDDLVRDFEEGADILQICGHSGGFASLGITDDAGSRLITYDGGTARLDGGAGLALTADDFVFV
;
A
#
# COMPACT_ATOMS: atom_id res chain seq x y z
N MET A 1 -19.04 38.77 18.12
CA MET A 1 -18.66 38.73 16.69
C MET A 1 -19.87 38.30 15.89
N ALA A 2 -20.31 39.10 14.91
CA ALA A 2 -21.46 38.77 14.09
C ALA A 2 -21.04 37.75 13.02
N ARG A 3 -21.74 36.61 12.92
CA ARG A 3 -21.67 35.75 11.73
C ARG A 3 -22.32 36.51 10.58
N VAL A 4 -21.65 36.59 9.43
CA VAL A 4 -22.25 37.17 8.23
C VAL A 4 -22.77 36.01 7.38
N ASN A 5 -24.08 35.85 7.33
CA ASN A 5 -24.71 34.92 6.40
C ASN A 5 -24.98 35.68 5.10
N LEU A 6 -24.34 35.25 4.01
CA LEU A 6 -24.51 35.83 2.69
C LEU A 6 -25.23 34.82 1.79
N ASN A 7 -26.56 34.91 1.77
CA ASN A 7 -27.34 34.18 0.77
C ASN A 7 -27.23 34.93 -0.56
N ILE A 8 -26.47 34.40 -1.51
CA ILE A 8 -26.36 35.00 -2.83
C ILE A 8 -27.47 34.41 -3.72
N LEU A 9 -28.59 35.13 -3.81
CA LEU A 9 -29.65 34.85 -4.77
C LEU A 9 -29.24 35.43 -6.13
N PHE A 10 -28.91 34.57 -7.09
CA PHE A 10 -28.62 34.97 -8.47
C PHE A 10 -29.92 34.98 -9.29
N ASP A 11 -30.63 36.11 -9.28
CA ASP A 11 -31.83 36.34 -10.10
C ASP A 11 -31.57 37.18 -11.37
N GLY A 12 -30.33 37.69 -11.55
CA GLY A 12 -29.95 38.54 -12.67
C GLY A 12 -30.43 40.00 -12.56
N GLU A 13 -31.12 40.37 -11.48
CA GLU A 13 -31.77 41.68 -11.32
C GLU A 13 -31.35 42.40 -10.02
N THR A 14 -31.02 41.67 -8.95
CA THR A 14 -30.84 42.24 -7.61
C THR A 14 -29.35 42.32 -7.20
N PRO A 15 -28.81 43.53 -6.95
CA PRO A 15 -27.48 43.70 -6.38
C PRO A 15 -27.38 43.10 -4.97
N ILE A 16 -26.33 42.33 -4.71
CA ILE A 16 -26.01 41.83 -3.37
C ILE A 16 -25.61 43.02 -2.47
N PRO A 17 -26.15 43.15 -1.24
CA PRO A 17 -25.79 44.23 -0.33
C PRO A 17 -24.28 44.27 -0.04
N ARG A 18 -23.70 45.47 -0.05
CA ARG A 18 -22.31 45.70 0.38
C ARG A 18 -22.17 45.41 1.87
N LEU A 19 -21.18 44.61 2.24
CA LEU A 19 -20.74 44.47 3.63
C LEU A 19 -19.87 45.67 4.02
N ASP A 20 -19.90 46.06 5.29
CA ASP A 20 -19.03 47.12 5.83
C ASP A 20 -17.56 46.67 5.84
N GLY A 21 -16.65 47.57 5.44
CA GLY A 21 -15.25 47.25 5.10
C GLY A 21 -15.10 47.05 3.59
N GLN A 22 -14.06 47.60 2.96
CA GLN A 22 -13.99 47.80 1.50
C GLN A 22 -14.26 46.50 0.71
N ASN A 23 -15.38 46.46 -0.01
CA ASN A 23 -15.76 45.37 -0.90
C ASN A 23 -16.21 45.94 -2.25
N SER A 24 -15.65 45.41 -3.34
CA SER A 24 -16.16 45.65 -4.69
C SER A 24 -16.76 44.35 -5.23
N VAL A 25 -18.07 44.36 -5.46
CA VAL A 25 -18.75 43.36 -6.29
C VAL A 25 -19.43 44.14 -7.41
N ALA A 26 -18.99 43.94 -8.64
CA ALA A 26 -19.59 44.52 -9.83
C ALA A 26 -19.76 43.43 -10.90
N TRP A 27 -20.95 43.33 -11.46
CA TRP A 27 -21.31 42.38 -12.53
C TRP A 27 -21.67 43.17 -13.79
N SER A 28 -21.31 42.63 -14.97
CA SER A 28 -21.81 43.13 -16.26
C SER A 28 -22.64 42.06 -16.96
N ASP A 29 -23.73 42.52 -17.56
CA ASP A 29 -24.32 41.92 -18.75
C ASP A 29 -23.21 41.78 -19.81
N ARG A 30 -23.09 40.59 -20.38
CA ARG A 30 -22.25 40.18 -21.51
C ARG A 30 -20.99 41.02 -21.77
N PHE A 31 -19.83 40.38 -21.56
CA PHE A 31 -18.47 40.81 -21.91
C PHE A 31 -17.74 41.76 -20.92
N LEU A 32 -16.70 41.16 -20.30
CA LEU A 32 -15.47 41.73 -19.71
C LEU A 32 -15.40 42.03 -18.19
N ASN A 33 -14.44 41.32 -17.57
CA ASN A 33 -13.66 41.58 -16.35
C ASN A 33 -14.41 41.80 -15.02
N THR A 34 -14.67 40.70 -14.31
CA THR A 34 -15.47 40.64 -13.07
C THR A 34 -14.62 40.17 -11.87
N TYR A 35 -14.67 40.91 -10.76
CA TYR A 35 -14.10 40.52 -9.46
C TYR A 35 -15.22 40.60 -8.41
N GLY A 36 -15.48 39.51 -7.69
CA GLY A 36 -16.13 39.55 -6.39
C GLY A 36 -15.07 39.27 -5.33
N VAL A 37 -14.60 40.31 -4.64
CA VAL A 37 -13.67 40.16 -3.51
C VAL A 37 -14.45 40.42 -2.23
N PHE A 38 -14.45 39.44 -1.33
CA PHE A 38 -14.95 39.57 0.04
C PHE A 38 -13.74 39.69 0.97
N GLU A 39 -13.43 40.90 1.42
CA GLU A 39 -12.33 41.17 2.35
C GLU A 39 -12.86 41.39 3.77
N SER A 40 -12.09 40.93 4.75
CA SER A 40 -12.37 41.09 6.19
C SER A 40 -12.36 42.57 6.64
N ASN A 41 -13.06 42.83 7.75
CA ASN A 41 -13.06 44.11 8.47
C ASN A 41 -11.72 44.40 9.17
N ALA A 42 -11.63 45.51 9.92
CA ALA A 42 -10.40 46.04 10.52
C ALA A 42 -9.59 45.07 11.42
N ASP A 43 -10.20 43.97 11.88
CA ASP A 43 -9.54 42.93 12.69
C ASP A 43 -9.01 41.74 11.86
N ASN A 44 -9.09 41.82 10.52
CA ASN A 44 -8.69 40.80 9.55
C ASN A 44 -9.36 39.41 9.70
N ARG A 45 -10.53 39.34 10.37
CA ARG A 45 -11.30 38.10 10.61
C ARG A 45 -12.59 38.05 9.78
N LEU A 46 -12.76 37.02 8.95
CA LEU A 46 -13.95 36.75 8.12
C LEU A 46 -14.63 35.44 8.55
N VAL A 47 -15.93 35.49 8.88
CA VAL A 47 -16.77 34.29 9.02
C VAL A 47 -17.95 34.42 8.06
N ALA A 48 -17.88 33.72 6.93
CA ALA A 48 -18.82 33.83 5.83
C ALA A 48 -19.49 32.48 5.53
N ASP A 49 -20.81 32.51 5.39
CA ASP A 49 -21.59 31.40 4.84
C ASP A 49 -22.21 31.86 3.51
N VAL A 50 -21.82 31.23 2.40
CA VAL A 50 -22.17 31.63 1.04
C VAL A 50 -23.00 30.56 0.38
N GLY A 51 -24.26 30.89 0.11
CA GLY A 51 -25.17 30.05 -0.64
C GLY A 51 -25.25 30.46 -2.11
N LEU A 52 -25.13 29.50 -3.03
CA LEU A 52 -25.28 29.73 -4.46
C LEU A 52 -26.62 29.19 -4.98
N THR A 53 -27.34 30.00 -5.78
CA THR A 53 -28.60 29.60 -6.45
C THR A 53 -28.71 30.04 -7.92
N GLY A 54 -29.84 29.75 -8.57
CA GLY A 54 -30.16 30.27 -9.92
C GLY A 54 -29.68 29.37 -11.08
N GLN A 55 -29.68 29.83 -12.33
CA GLN A 55 -29.23 29.03 -13.49
C GLN A 55 -28.40 29.89 -14.45
N ASP A 56 -27.55 29.24 -15.26
CA ASP A 56 -26.86 29.81 -16.43
C ASP A 56 -26.04 31.09 -16.19
N TRP A 57 -25.37 31.21 -15.05
CA TRP A 57 -24.48 32.32 -14.75
C TRP A 57 -22.99 31.93 -14.79
N THR A 58 -22.14 32.91 -15.10
CA THR A 58 -20.69 32.76 -15.06
C THR A 58 -20.05 33.88 -14.24
N ALA A 59 -19.26 33.52 -13.24
CA ALA A 59 -18.39 34.40 -12.49
C ALA A 59 -16.93 34.18 -12.91
N LYS A 60 -16.20 35.27 -13.18
CA LYS A 60 -14.77 35.15 -13.54
C LYS A 60 -13.92 34.84 -12.31
N ILE A 61 -14.01 35.65 -11.26
CA ILE A 61 -13.24 35.45 -10.03
C ILE A 61 -14.17 35.65 -8.83
N VAL A 62 -14.19 34.67 -7.93
CA VAL A 62 -14.80 34.75 -6.60
C VAL A 62 -13.68 34.54 -5.59
N ARG A 63 -13.36 35.56 -4.79
CA ARG A 63 -12.25 35.54 -3.83
C ARG A 63 -12.74 35.84 -2.41
N PHE A 64 -12.30 35.02 -1.46
CA PHE A 64 -12.48 35.23 -0.03
C PHE A 64 -11.12 35.55 0.60
N GLY A 65 -10.94 36.80 1.05
CA GLY A 65 -9.68 37.31 1.57
C GLY A 65 -9.73 37.62 3.05
N GLY A 66 -8.61 37.39 3.74
CA GLY A 66 -8.34 37.88 5.08
C GLY A 66 -7.04 37.28 5.62
N ALA A 67 -6.32 38.03 6.45
CA ALA A 67 -4.96 37.70 6.86
C ALA A 67 -4.84 36.95 8.20
N ALA A 68 -5.95 36.41 8.72
CA ALA A 68 -5.98 35.78 10.05
C ALA A 68 -6.36 34.29 9.99
N GLU A 69 -5.67 33.49 10.80
CA GLU A 69 -5.91 32.05 11.00
C GLU A 69 -7.34 31.70 11.45
N ASN A 70 -8.15 32.69 11.84
CA ASN A 70 -9.53 32.51 12.32
C ASN A 70 -10.59 32.77 11.25
N ASN A 71 -10.19 32.93 9.98
CA ASN A 71 -11.16 33.01 8.90
C ASN A 71 -11.82 31.64 8.71
N LEU A 72 -13.12 31.66 8.48
CA LEU A 72 -13.96 30.48 8.28
C LEU A 72 -14.90 30.80 7.12
N THR A 73 -14.72 30.12 6.00
CA THR A 73 -15.58 30.31 4.82
C THR A 73 -16.29 29.01 4.51
N ARG A 74 -17.62 29.09 4.39
CA ARG A 74 -18.46 28.00 3.88
C ARG A 74 -19.07 28.43 2.56
N ILE A 75 -18.96 27.60 1.53
CA ILE A 75 -19.56 27.83 0.21
C ILE A 75 -20.36 26.59 -0.17
N THR A 76 -21.64 26.76 -0.48
CA THR A 76 -22.53 25.64 -0.81
C THR A 76 -23.52 25.99 -1.91
N ASP A 77 -23.79 25.05 -2.81
CA ASP A 77 -25.02 25.11 -3.62
C ASP A 77 -26.25 24.92 -2.71
N LEU A 78 -27.25 25.78 -2.84
CA LEU A 78 -28.49 25.72 -2.05
C LEU A 78 -29.67 25.07 -2.81
N ASP A 79 -29.51 24.86 -4.11
CA ASP A 79 -30.50 24.31 -5.05
C ASP A 79 -29.76 23.64 -6.24
N GLY A 80 -30.46 22.80 -7.01
CA GLY A 80 -29.88 22.02 -8.12
C GLY A 80 -29.89 22.71 -9.48
N GLY A 81 -29.61 24.01 -9.55
CA GLY A 81 -29.60 24.71 -10.83
C GLY A 81 -28.36 24.38 -11.68
N THR A 82 -28.50 24.55 -12.99
CA THR A 82 -27.53 24.11 -14.01
C THR A 82 -26.80 25.30 -14.66
N GLY A 83 -25.74 25.02 -15.40
CA GLY A 83 -25.03 26.04 -16.20
C GLY A 83 -24.25 27.08 -15.37
N ARG A 84 -24.06 26.82 -14.08
CA ARG A 84 -23.34 27.72 -13.17
C ARG A 84 -21.84 27.48 -13.26
N ARG A 85 -21.09 28.57 -13.43
CA ARG A 85 -19.63 28.49 -13.61
C ARG A 85 -18.90 29.57 -12.83
N ILE A 86 -17.83 29.18 -12.15
CA ILE A 86 -16.82 30.06 -11.58
C ILE A 86 -15.49 29.75 -12.28
N ASP A 87 -14.82 30.73 -12.88
CA ASP A 87 -13.52 30.49 -13.50
C ASP A 87 -12.40 30.32 -12.46
N TYR A 88 -12.37 31.19 -11.45
CA TYR A 88 -11.41 31.12 -10.36
C TYR A 88 -12.12 31.31 -9.03
N LEU A 89 -12.08 30.27 -8.20
CA LEU A 89 -12.54 30.29 -6.82
C LEU A 89 -11.32 30.33 -5.91
N GLU A 90 -11.10 31.46 -5.24
CA GLU A 90 -10.02 31.64 -4.28
C GLU A 90 -10.57 31.62 -2.86
N LEU A 91 -10.14 30.63 -2.09
CA LEU A 91 -10.55 30.36 -0.72
C LEU A 91 -9.65 31.13 0.26
N GLY A 92 -10.24 31.63 1.34
CA GLY A 92 -9.48 32.17 2.47
C GLY A 92 -9.04 31.05 3.43
N TYR A 93 -8.32 31.42 4.50
CA TYR A 93 -7.97 30.48 5.58
C TYR A 93 -9.20 29.70 6.06
N ASN A 94 -9.00 28.41 6.35
CA ASN A 94 -10.00 27.45 6.79
C ASN A 94 -11.33 27.49 6.02
N SER A 95 -11.39 26.78 4.90
CA SER A 95 -12.54 26.86 3.98
C SER A 95 -13.19 25.49 3.78
N SER A 96 -14.51 25.49 3.68
CA SER A 96 -15.35 24.33 3.34
C SER A 96 -16.20 24.67 2.13
N VAL A 97 -16.05 23.90 1.06
CA VAL A 97 -16.70 24.11 -0.24
C VAL A 97 -17.45 22.85 -0.61
N VAL A 98 -18.74 22.98 -0.90
CA VAL A 98 -19.58 21.88 -1.38
C VAL A 98 -20.35 22.37 -2.62
N LEU A 99 -19.86 22.02 -3.81
CA LEU A 99 -20.50 22.37 -5.07
C LEU A 99 -21.05 21.10 -5.70
N ASP A 100 -22.37 20.93 -5.71
CA ASP A 100 -22.99 19.74 -6.30
C ASP A 100 -23.19 19.91 -7.81
N SER A 101 -23.63 21.08 -8.25
CA SER A 101 -23.89 21.40 -9.65
C SER A 101 -23.12 22.60 -10.18
N THR A 102 -22.63 23.48 -9.30
CA THR A 102 -21.79 24.61 -9.71
C THR A 102 -20.39 24.15 -10.08
N ARG A 103 -19.97 24.46 -11.30
CA ARG A 103 -18.62 24.17 -11.78
C ARG A 103 -17.66 25.27 -11.35
N ALA A 104 -16.54 24.89 -10.76
CA ALA A 104 -15.37 25.77 -10.63
C ALA A 104 -14.29 25.30 -11.59
N ARG A 105 -13.76 26.17 -12.46
CA ARG A 105 -12.66 25.80 -13.35
C ARG A 105 -11.37 25.63 -12.57
N GLN A 106 -11.08 26.54 -11.64
CA GLN A 106 -9.95 26.45 -10.74
C GLN A 106 -10.36 26.79 -9.31
N ILE A 107 -9.95 25.98 -8.34
CA ILE A 107 -10.12 26.23 -6.90
C ILE A 107 -8.74 26.34 -6.27
N ASN A 108 -8.46 27.48 -5.64
CA ASN A 108 -7.20 27.73 -4.93
C ASN A 108 -7.48 28.04 -3.47
N GLY A 109 -6.88 27.33 -2.52
CA GLY A 109 -6.93 27.63 -1.10
C GLY A 109 -5.52 27.78 -0.54
N TRP A 110 -5.30 28.85 0.23
CA TRP A 110 -3.99 29.19 0.77
C TRP A 110 -4.03 29.24 2.29
N ASP A 111 -3.03 28.59 2.90
CA ASP A 111 -2.75 28.59 4.33
C ASP A 111 -3.92 28.16 5.24
N GLY A 112 -3.59 28.03 6.53
CA GLY A 112 -4.55 27.68 7.57
C GLY A 112 -4.51 26.21 7.92
N LYS A 113 -5.43 25.83 8.80
CA LYS A 113 -5.43 24.49 9.39
C LYS A 113 -6.09 23.47 8.50
N LYS A 114 -7.15 23.87 7.78
CA LYS A 114 -7.94 22.92 7.00
C LYS A 114 -8.60 23.52 5.76
N HIS A 115 -8.43 22.89 4.61
CA HIS A 115 -9.34 23.10 3.47
C HIS A 115 -10.15 21.84 3.19
N GLU A 116 -11.43 22.00 2.86
CA GLU A 116 -12.31 20.91 2.47
C GLU A 116 -13.08 21.30 1.21
N VAL A 117 -12.91 20.53 0.14
CA VAL A 117 -13.55 20.73 -1.15
C VAL A 117 -14.26 19.45 -1.55
N THR A 118 -15.58 19.54 -1.71
CA THR A 118 -16.42 18.46 -2.21
C THR A 118 -17.11 18.92 -3.49
N LEU A 119 -16.83 18.21 -4.59
CA LEU A 119 -17.54 18.34 -5.85
C LEU A 119 -18.54 17.18 -5.96
N GLY A 120 -19.82 17.49 -6.16
CA GLY A 120 -20.88 16.50 -6.21
C GLY A 120 -21.06 15.83 -7.57
N GLU A 121 -22.19 15.17 -7.73
CA GLU A 121 -22.46 14.25 -8.85
C GLU A 121 -23.19 14.93 -10.01
N ASN A 122 -23.63 16.17 -9.83
CA ASN A 122 -24.33 16.95 -10.85
C ASN A 122 -23.43 17.97 -11.55
N GLN A 123 -22.12 17.77 -11.48
CA GLN A 123 -21.13 18.60 -12.15
C GLN A 123 -21.17 18.35 -13.66
N GLN A 124 -21.51 19.38 -14.43
CA GLN A 124 -21.40 19.36 -15.89
C GLN A 124 -20.02 19.89 -16.30
N ASP A 125 -19.39 19.23 -17.28
CA ASP A 125 -18.02 19.47 -17.74
C ASP A 125 -16.93 19.21 -16.68
N SER A 126 -15.66 19.27 -17.09
CA SER A 126 -14.50 19.06 -16.22
C SER A 126 -14.16 20.28 -15.35
N THR A 127 -13.80 20.05 -14.10
CA THR A 127 -13.02 21.01 -13.30
C THR A 127 -11.57 20.95 -13.79
N PHE A 128 -10.89 22.08 -13.96
CA PHE A 128 -9.51 22.04 -14.44
C PHE A 128 -8.54 21.76 -13.30
N SER A 129 -8.56 22.53 -12.22
CA SER A 129 -7.59 22.29 -11.16
C SER A 129 -8.06 22.67 -9.76
N ILE A 130 -7.54 21.95 -8.78
CA ILE A 130 -7.70 22.18 -7.35
C ILE A 130 -6.29 22.27 -6.76
N HIS A 131 -6.00 23.38 -6.10
CA HIS A 131 -4.73 23.62 -5.42
C HIS A 131 -5.01 24.08 -3.99
N LEU A 132 -4.68 23.27 -2.98
CA LEU A 132 -4.99 23.55 -1.58
C LEU A 132 -3.73 23.47 -0.71
N PHE A 133 -3.44 24.54 0.02
CA PHE A 133 -2.19 24.70 0.75
C PHE A 133 -2.41 24.94 2.26
N ALA A 134 -3.23 24.12 2.92
CA ALA A 134 -3.40 24.11 4.39
C ALA A 134 -2.64 22.96 5.06
N GLU A 135 -2.59 22.93 6.40
CA GLU A 135 -2.00 21.81 7.20
C GLU A 135 -2.65 20.45 6.88
N GLU A 136 -3.96 20.44 6.61
CA GLU A 136 -4.75 19.28 6.22
C GLU A 136 -5.74 19.68 5.10
N ASN A 137 -5.74 18.96 3.98
CA ASN A 137 -6.59 19.22 2.84
C ASN A 137 -7.45 18.00 2.53
N PHE A 138 -8.75 18.22 2.37
CA PHE A 138 -9.72 17.18 2.07
C PHE A 138 -10.34 17.49 0.72
N VAL A 139 -10.15 16.60 -0.26
CA VAL A 139 -10.74 16.74 -1.59
C VAL A 139 -11.60 15.52 -1.87
N THR A 140 -12.87 15.74 -2.21
CA THR A 140 -13.74 14.69 -2.75
C THR A 140 -14.28 15.14 -4.10
N THR A 141 -14.05 14.36 -5.15
CA THR A 141 -14.61 14.62 -6.48
C THR A 141 -15.78 13.68 -6.77
N GLY A 142 -16.74 14.15 -7.54
CA GLY A 142 -17.91 13.37 -7.97
C GLY A 142 -17.80 12.98 -9.44
N SER A 143 -18.74 13.43 -10.27
CA SER A 143 -18.89 12.99 -11.66
C SER A 143 -18.05 13.76 -12.68
N ALA A 144 -17.52 14.93 -12.32
CA ALA A 144 -16.64 15.70 -13.18
C ALA A 144 -15.18 15.24 -13.09
N PHE A 145 -14.54 15.15 -14.26
CA PHE A 145 -13.09 14.94 -14.35
C PHE A 145 -12.35 16.17 -13.81
N VAL A 146 -11.32 15.94 -13.00
CA VAL A 146 -10.42 16.98 -12.49
C VAL A 146 -9.02 16.81 -13.08
N PHE A 147 -8.52 17.78 -13.85
CA PHE A 147 -7.21 17.58 -14.52
C PHE A 147 -6.04 17.55 -13.53
N ASN A 148 -6.05 18.41 -12.51
CA ASN A 148 -4.98 18.47 -11.53
C ASN A 148 -5.53 18.68 -10.11
N ILE A 149 -5.08 17.86 -9.17
CA ILE A 149 -5.31 18.03 -7.74
C ILE A 149 -3.94 18.10 -7.09
N GLU A 150 -3.63 19.24 -6.48
CA GLU A 150 -2.39 19.45 -5.74
C GLU A 150 -2.76 19.87 -4.33
N THR A 151 -2.25 19.14 -3.34
CA THR A 151 -2.45 19.47 -1.93
C THR A 151 -1.13 19.58 -1.19
N GLY A 152 -1.15 20.39 -0.14
CA GLY A 152 -0.07 20.50 0.82
C GLY A 152 0.97 21.57 0.48
N LEU A 153 1.70 22.00 1.51
CA LEU A 153 2.55 23.19 1.48
C LEU A 153 3.83 22.94 0.66
N GLY A 154 4.12 23.83 -0.29
CA GLY A 154 5.46 23.96 -0.83
C GLY A 154 6.45 24.35 0.29
N ALA A 155 7.14 23.36 0.85
CA ALA A 155 8.42 23.43 1.54
C ALA A 155 8.71 24.65 2.44
N SER A 156 8.65 24.48 3.77
CA SER A 156 9.67 25.04 4.69
C SER A 156 9.51 24.60 6.16
N ASP A 157 8.31 24.24 6.62
CA ASP A 157 8.07 23.84 8.01
C ASP A 157 7.68 22.36 8.09
N GLY A 158 8.68 21.48 8.26
CA GLY A 158 8.51 20.02 8.35
C GLY A 158 7.65 19.50 9.52
N ASP A 159 7.11 20.39 10.36
CA ASP A 159 6.26 20.06 11.51
C ASP A 159 4.74 20.32 11.26
N ARG A 160 4.35 20.79 10.06
CA ARG A 160 2.95 21.24 9.80
C ARG A 160 2.10 20.34 8.91
N ALA A 161 2.67 19.40 8.17
CA ALA A 161 1.89 18.57 7.26
C ALA A 161 1.41 17.31 7.98
N LYS A 162 0.11 17.24 8.27
CA LYS A 162 -0.50 16.16 9.06
C LYS A 162 -1.08 15.02 8.21
N GLY A 163 -1.14 15.22 6.89
CA GLY A 163 -1.75 14.30 5.94
C GLY A 163 -3.00 14.88 5.28
N ASP A 164 -3.05 14.80 3.98
CA ASP A 164 -4.15 15.17 3.11
C ASP A 164 -4.99 13.95 2.73
N VAL A 165 -6.29 14.15 2.49
CA VAL A 165 -7.21 13.08 2.06
C VAL A 165 -7.88 13.44 0.75
N ILE A 166 -7.56 12.70 -0.29
CA ILE A 166 -8.11 12.88 -1.63
C ILE A 166 -8.93 11.65 -2.00
N THR A 167 -10.21 11.85 -2.31
CA THR A 167 -11.13 10.82 -2.80
C THR A 167 -11.60 11.18 -4.20
N ILE A 168 -11.26 10.36 -5.18
CA ILE A 168 -11.64 10.53 -6.57
C ILE A 168 -12.92 9.75 -6.87
N GLY A 169 -13.94 10.45 -7.34
CA GLY A 169 -15.23 9.90 -7.77
C GLY A 169 -15.21 9.29 -9.17
N SER A 170 -16.39 9.12 -9.77
CA SER A 170 -16.54 8.52 -11.09
C SER A 170 -16.04 9.38 -12.25
N GLY A 171 -15.90 10.68 -12.02
CA GLY A 171 -15.33 11.60 -13.02
C GLY A 171 -13.86 11.36 -13.30
N GLY A 172 -13.12 10.77 -12.36
CA GLY A 172 -11.68 10.55 -12.47
C GLY A 172 -10.82 11.80 -12.23
N ALA A 173 -9.52 11.62 -12.34
CA ALA A 173 -8.53 12.68 -12.26
C ALA A 173 -7.38 12.45 -13.25
N GLY A 174 -6.78 13.55 -13.73
CA GLY A 174 -5.53 13.48 -14.48
C GLY A 174 -4.39 13.22 -13.51
N THR A 175 -3.91 14.27 -12.88
CA THR A 175 -2.84 14.19 -11.87
C THR A 175 -3.37 14.46 -10.47
N VAL A 176 -2.92 13.66 -9.51
CA VAL A 176 -3.03 13.89 -8.07
C VAL A 176 -1.62 13.97 -7.49
N ARG A 177 -1.30 15.08 -6.81
CA ARG A 177 -0.06 15.26 -6.06
C ARG A 177 -0.34 15.73 -4.65
N THR A 178 0.32 15.11 -3.69
CA THR A 178 0.31 15.55 -2.29
C THR A 178 1.72 15.95 -1.86
N SER A 179 1.82 16.74 -0.80
CA SER A 179 3.10 17.20 -0.26
C SER A 179 3.66 16.20 0.74
N ALA A 180 4.50 16.64 1.69
CA ALA A 180 4.84 15.79 2.82
C ALA A 180 3.62 15.62 3.76
N GLY A 181 3.68 14.67 4.68
CA GLY A 181 2.60 14.26 5.59
C GLY A 181 2.09 12.86 5.26
N ASP A 182 1.38 12.22 6.18
CA ASP A 182 0.81 10.89 5.97
C ASP A 182 -0.48 10.99 5.13
N ASP A 183 -0.33 10.99 3.82
CA ASP A 183 -1.41 11.29 2.89
C ASP A 183 -2.23 10.05 2.51
N LYS A 184 -3.48 10.28 2.12
CA LYS A 184 -4.38 9.24 1.64
C LYS A 184 -5.05 9.61 0.33
N VAL A 185 -4.79 8.83 -0.71
CA VAL A 185 -5.46 8.95 -2.01
C VAL A 185 -6.33 7.72 -2.28
N VAL A 186 -7.62 7.92 -2.55
CA VAL A 186 -8.58 6.85 -2.84
C VAL A 186 -9.25 7.10 -4.18
N VAL A 187 -8.95 6.26 -5.16
CA VAL A 187 -9.60 6.26 -6.47
C VAL A 187 -10.79 5.30 -6.44
N ARG A 188 -12.02 5.80 -6.23
CA ARG A 188 -13.18 4.92 -5.93
C ARG A 188 -13.81 4.28 -7.16
N LYS A 189 -14.22 5.09 -8.15
CA LYS A 189 -15.08 4.66 -9.28
C LYS A 189 -14.70 5.29 -10.63
N GLY A 190 -13.51 5.89 -10.70
CA GLY A 190 -12.98 6.55 -11.89
C GLY A 190 -11.51 6.19 -12.09
N PHE A 191 -10.88 6.78 -13.10
CA PHE A 191 -9.47 6.56 -13.40
C PHE A 191 -8.62 7.72 -12.86
N ALA A 192 -7.42 7.42 -12.34
CA ALA A 192 -6.40 8.43 -12.07
C ALA A 192 -5.19 8.18 -12.99
N GLU A 193 -4.83 9.13 -13.85
CA GLU A 193 -3.71 8.95 -14.77
C GLU A 193 -2.37 8.86 -14.02
N PHE A 194 -2.17 9.77 -13.07
CA PHE A 194 -0.95 9.83 -12.26
C PHE A 194 -1.27 10.20 -10.82
N VAL A 195 -0.86 9.36 -9.87
CA VAL A 195 -0.88 9.65 -8.44
C VAL A 195 0.55 9.71 -7.93
N SER A 196 0.93 10.79 -7.26
CA SER A 196 2.22 10.93 -6.59
C SER A 196 2.05 11.52 -5.21
N THR A 197 2.53 10.81 -4.20
CA THR A 197 2.69 11.35 -2.84
C THR A 197 4.16 11.70 -2.59
N SER A 198 4.45 12.46 -1.53
CA SER A 198 5.82 12.85 -1.18
C SER A 198 6.31 12.09 0.05
N GLY A 199 6.72 12.79 1.12
CA GLY A 199 7.27 12.12 2.29
C GLY A 199 6.23 11.93 3.38
N GLY A 200 6.22 10.81 4.09
CA GLY A 200 5.19 10.42 5.05
C GLY A 200 4.79 8.97 4.82
N ASP A 201 4.07 8.35 5.76
CA ASP A 201 3.59 6.98 5.59
C ASP A 201 2.26 7.00 4.80
N ASP A 202 2.36 7.00 3.47
CA ASP A 202 1.22 7.28 2.59
C ASP A 202 0.36 6.04 2.29
N VAL A 203 -0.92 6.28 1.98
CA VAL A 203 -1.86 5.23 1.56
C VAL A 203 -2.54 5.58 0.25
N VAL A 204 -2.24 4.82 -0.81
CA VAL A 204 -2.94 4.91 -2.10
C VAL A 204 -3.82 3.68 -2.31
N VAL A 205 -5.11 3.89 -2.54
CA VAL A 205 -6.08 2.83 -2.84
C VAL A 205 -6.68 3.06 -4.22
N VAL A 206 -6.42 2.15 -5.14
CA VAL A 206 -6.97 2.14 -6.49
C VAL A 206 -8.11 1.13 -6.55
N GLY A 207 -9.35 1.61 -6.73
CA GLY A 207 -10.54 0.78 -6.87
C GLY A 207 -10.67 0.14 -8.25
N ASP A 208 -11.91 -0.03 -8.72
CA ASP A 208 -12.22 -0.92 -9.85
C ASP A 208 -12.07 -0.28 -11.23
N SER A 209 -11.61 0.96 -11.31
CA SER A 209 -11.45 1.70 -12.58
C SER A 209 -9.99 2.06 -12.90
N GLY A 210 -9.04 1.68 -12.04
CA GLY A 210 -7.61 1.66 -12.33
C GLY A 210 -6.88 2.98 -12.14
N ALA A 211 -5.56 2.91 -12.33
CA ALA A 211 -4.68 4.06 -12.39
C ALA A 211 -3.59 3.81 -13.43
N GLY A 212 -3.04 4.86 -14.03
CA GLY A 212 -1.86 4.72 -14.89
C GLY A 212 -0.66 4.40 -14.01
N VAL A 213 -0.13 5.44 -13.35
CA VAL A 213 1.05 5.33 -12.48
C VAL A 213 0.70 5.75 -11.07
N VAL A 214 1.16 4.96 -10.09
CA VAL A 214 1.19 5.33 -8.67
C VAL A 214 2.66 5.43 -8.25
N ARG A 215 3.03 6.59 -7.72
CA ARG A 215 4.34 6.84 -7.14
C ARG A 215 4.21 7.31 -5.69
N THR A 216 4.96 6.73 -4.78
CA THR A 216 5.07 7.23 -3.41
C THR A 216 6.52 7.64 -3.14
N GLY A 217 6.73 8.49 -2.13
CA GLY A 217 8.04 9.05 -1.81
C GLY A 217 8.71 8.35 -0.64
N ASP A 218 9.20 9.11 0.34
CA ASP A 218 9.91 8.56 1.49
C ASP A 218 8.91 8.27 2.62
N GLY A 219 8.96 7.10 3.24
CA GLY A 219 8.04 6.66 4.28
C GLY A 219 7.72 5.19 4.09
N SER A 220 6.98 4.59 5.04
CA SER A 220 6.50 3.21 4.91
C SER A 220 5.14 3.22 4.24
N ASP A 221 5.16 3.25 2.91
CA ASP A 221 3.97 3.50 2.12
C ASP A 221 3.15 2.24 1.90
N THR A 222 1.86 2.42 1.60
CA THR A 222 1.00 1.32 1.16
C THR A 222 0.22 1.66 -0.09
N VAL A 223 0.42 0.88 -1.14
CA VAL A 223 -0.38 0.93 -2.38
C VAL A 223 -1.25 -0.33 -2.49
N ARG A 224 -2.56 -0.15 -2.61
CA ARG A 224 -3.53 -1.24 -2.78
C ARG A 224 -4.27 -1.12 -4.09
N THR A 225 -4.29 -2.18 -4.89
CA THR A 225 -5.10 -2.25 -6.13
C THR A 225 -6.27 -3.21 -5.95
N GLY A 226 -7.44 -2.82 -6.45
CA GLY A 226 -8.65 -3.63 -6.47
C GLY A 226 -8.70 -4.57 -7.67
N SER A 227 -9.83 -4.60 -8.38
CA SER A 227 -9.97 -5.41 -9.59
C SER A 227 -9.46 -4.75 -10.86
N ALA A 228 -8.88 -3.55 -10.77
CA ALA A 228 -8.40 -2.82 -11.93
C ALA A 228 -6.89 -2.85 -12.08
N PHE A 229 -6.47 -2.74 -13.34
CA PHE A 229 -5.07 -2.71 -13.73
C PHE A 229 -4.41 -1.40 -13.32
N VAL A 230 -3.16 -1.51 -12.85
CA VAL A 230 -2.22 -0.39 -12.68
C VAL A 230 -0.99 -0.63 -13.54
N GLU A 231 -0.56 0.37 -14.32
CA GLU A 231 0.59 0.20 -15.20
C GLU A 231 1.89 0.09 -14.40
N LEU A 232 2.09 1.00 -13.45
CA LEU A 232 3.29 1.04 -12.61
C LEU A 232 2.95 1.45 -11.17
N ILE A 233 3.45 0.65 -10.23
CA ILE A 233 3.60 1.05 -8.82
C ILE A 233 5.09 1.29 -8.59
N SER A 234 5.46 2.47 -8.08
CA SER A 234 6.83 2.80 -7.70
C SER A 234 6.87 3.44 -6.32
N THR A 235 7.63 2.88 -5.39
CA THR A 235 7.78 3.44 -4.04
C THR A 235 9.18 4.02 -3.84
N GLY A 236 9.39 4.78 -2.75
CA GLY A 236 10.67 5.40 -2.42
C GLY A 236 11.38 4.70 -1.26
N ASN A 237 11.93 5.45 -0.30
CA ASN A 237 12.64 4.85 0.83
C ASN A 237 11.69 4.55 1.99
N GLY A 238 11.82 3.39 2.62
CA GLY A 238 11.02 2.98 3.78
C GLY A 238 10.61 1.52 3.65
N ASN A 239 9.76 1.03 4.54
CA ASN A 239 9.28 -0.35 4.43
C ASN A 239 7.90 -0.34 3.77
N ASP A 240 7.90 -0.50 2.45
CA ASP A 240 6.72 -0.32 1.64
C ASP A 240 5.91 -1.60 1.49
N THR A 241 4.62 -1.44 1.24
CA THR A 241 3.71 -2.54 0.92
C THR A 241 2.94 -2.26 -0.36
N ALA A 242 3.10 -3.15 -1.35
CA ALA A 242 2.25 -3.19 -2.54
C ALA A 242 1.30 -4.39 -2.47
N GLU A 243 0.00 -4.14 -2.28
CA GLU A 243 -1.06 -5.17 -2.34
C GLU A 243 -1.68 -5.15 -3.73
N VAL A 244 -1.29 -6.11 -4.58
CA VAL A 244 -1.77 -6.24 -5.95
C VAL A 244 -2.98 -7.16 -6.00
N GLY A 245 -4.16 -6.57 -6.20
CA GLY A 245 -5.43 -7.27 -6.32
C GLY A 245 -5.68 -7.89 -7.71
N ALA A 246 -6.92 -8.34 -7.93
CA ALA A 246 -7.34 -9.12 -9.09
C ALA A 246 -7.02 -8.49 -10.46
N GLY A 247 -7.01 -7.15 -10.55
CA GLY A 247 -6.72 -6.44 -11.78
C GLY A 247 -5.24 -6.46 -12.20
N GLY A 248 -4.37 -6.86 -11.27
CA GLY A 248 -2.93 -6.92 -11.48
C GLY A 248 -2.24 -5.54 -11.51
N ALA A 249 -0.92 -5.59 -11.68
CA ALA A 249 -0.09 -4.46 -12.05
C ALA A 249 0.93 -4.93 -13.09
N ALA A 250 1.25 -4.13 -14.10
CA ALA A 250 2.30 -4.53 -15.05
C ALA A 250 3.68 -4.55 -14.40
N SER A 251 4.01 -3.51 -13.63
CA SER A 251 5.28 -3.44 -12.91
C SER A 251 5.12 -2.88 -11.49
N VAL A 252 5.86 -3.48 -10.55
CA VAL A 252 6.06 -3.00 -9.19
C VAL A 252 7.56 -2.77 -9.00
N ARG A 253 7.94 -1.54 -8.69
CA ARG A 253 9.34 -1.12 -8.45
C ARG A 253 9.45 -0.51 -7.07
N LEU A 254 9.98 -1.29 -6.16
CA LEU A 254 10.18 -0.87 -4.78
C LEU A 254 11.52 -0.13 -4.66
N GLY A 255 11.65 0.68 -3.62
CA GLY A 255 12.81 1.53 -3.42
C GLY A 255 13.82 0.91 -2.45
N SER A 256 14.08 1.55 -1.32
CA SER A 256 15.02 1.03 -0.31
C SER A 256 14.30 0.71 0.98
N GLY A 257 14.51 -0.47 1.56
CA GLY A 257 14.03 -0.83 2.88
C GLY A 257 13.70 -2.30 2.99
N ARG A 258 12.61 -2.64 3.68
CA ARG A 258 12.11 -4.01 3.75
C ARG A 258 10.72 -4.04 3.18
N ASP A 259 10.65 -4.27 1.88
CA ASP A 259 9.42 -4.07 1.14
C ASP A 259 8.67 -5.39 0.98
N THR A 260 7.36 -5.30 0.83
CA THR A 260 6.50 -6.47 0.66
C THR A 260 5.55 -6.28 -0.52
N VAL A 261 5.59 -7.21 -1.46
CA VAL A 261 4.56 -7.34 -2.50
C VAL A 261 3.63 -8.48 -2.14
N ARG A 262 2.38 -8.16 -1.81
CA ARG A 262 1.32 -9.15 -1.61
C ARG A 262 0.55 -9.33 -2.90
N LEU A 263 0.48 -10.56 -3.37
CA LEU A 263 -0.28 -10.91 -4.55
C LEU A 263 -1.57 -11.61 -4.12
N SER A 264 -2.68 -11.26 -4.76
CA SER A 264 -3.90 -12.07 -4.73
C SER A 264 -3.92 -13.01 -5.93
N GLU A 265 -4.61 -14.14 -5.82
CA GLU A 265 -4.89 -14.96 -6.99
C GLU A 265 -5.73 -14.16 -7.98
N THR A 266 -5.19 -14.01 -9.18
CA THR A 266 -5.87 -13.37 -10.29
C THR A 266 -5.64 -14.17 -11.55
N ASP A 267 -6.51 -13.99 -12.53
CA ASP A 267 -6.26 -14.41 -13.90
C ASP A 267 -5.17 -13.48 -14.47
N LEU A 268 -3.92 -13.65 -14.02
CA LEU A 268 -2.73 -12.85 -14.33
C LEU A 268 -2.31 -13.04 -15.80
N GLY A 269 -3.26 -12.91 -16.74
CA GLY A 269 -3.08 -13.13 -18.17
C GLY A 269 -1.96 -12.32 -18.81
N THR A 270 -1.45 -11.28 -18.12
CA THR A 270 -0.32 -10.45 -18.54
C THR A 270 0.93 -10.55 -17.65
N GLY A 271 0.87 -11.25 -16.51
CA GLY A 271 1.96 -11.32 -15.55
C GLY A 271 2.24 -10.01 -14.77
N VAL A 272 3.16 -10.08 -13.79
CA VAL A 272 3.62 -8.94 -12.96
C VAL A 272 5.15 -8.94 -12.90
N GLN A 273 5.78 -7.82 -13.21
CA GLN A 273 7.23 -7.64 -13.04
C GLN A 273 7.55 -6.90 -11.74
N ILE A 274 8.25 -7.55 -10.83
CA ILE A 274 8.61 -7.06 -9.50
C ILE A 274 10.12 -6.81 -9.43
N SER A 275 10.50 -5.64 -8.91
CA SER A 275 11.85 -5.34 -8.47
C SER A 275 11.78 -4.84 -7.03
N GLY A 276 12.42 -5.57 -6.10
CA GLY A 276 12.44 -5.19 -4.67
C GLY A 276 13.34 -4.00 -4.36
N GLY A 277 14.27 -3.67 -5.26
CA GLY A 277 15.15 -2.54 -5.04
C GLY A 277 16.28 -2.89 -4.08
N GLY A 278 16.43 -2.11 -3.01
CA GLY A 278 17.50 -2.29 -2.03
C GLY A 278 16.96 -2.71 -0.67
N GLY A 279 17.62 -3.66 -0.02
CA GLY A 279 17.31 -4.05 1.35
C GLY A 279 16.90 -5.52 1.44
N ARG A 280 15.81 -5.84 2.16
CA ARG A 280 15.33 -7.23 2.31
C ARG A 280 13.86 -7.31 2.00
N ASP A 281 13.55 -7.81 0.82
CA ASP A 281 12.23 -7.69 0.23
C ASP A 281 11.52 -9.04 0.17
N ALA A 282 10.19 -9.00 0.14
CA ALA A 282 9.35 -10.18 0.23
C ALA A 282 8.27 -10.20 -0.85
N VAL A 283 8.04 -11.39 -1.40
CA VAL A 283 6.81 -11.69 -2.15
C VAL A 283 5.93 -12.63 -1.31
N ASP A 284 4.69 -12.21 -1.11
CA ASP A 284 3.72 -12.87 -0.24
C ASP A 284 2.51 -13.36 -1.05
N PHE A 285 2.40 -14.68 -1.16
CA PHE A 285 1.34 -15.39 -1.85
C PHE A 285 0.24 -15.89 -0.89
N SER A 286 0.20 -15.40 0.34
CA SER A 286 -0.68 -15.99 1.35
C SER A 286 -2.17 -15.82 1.14
N ALA A 287 -2.57 -14.93 0.22
CA ALA A 287 -3.95 -14.79 -0.22
C ALA A 287 -4.36 -15.83 -1.28
N PHE A 288 -3.44 -16.68 -1.74
CA PHE A 288 -3.71 -17.69 -2.76
C PHE A 288 -4.54 -18.85 -2.20
N SER A 289 -5.52 -19.32 -2.97
CA SER A 289 -6.38 -20.46 -2.65
C SER A 289 -5.82 -21.80 -3.16
N SER A 290 -4.81 -21.75 -4.03
CA SER A 290 -4.04 -22.85 -4.61
C SER A 290 -2.59 -22.84 -4.13
N GLY A 291 -1.89 -23.95 -4.34
CA GLY A 291 -0.45 -24.05 -4.05
C GLY A 291 0.38 -23.21 -5.01
N VAL A 292 1.54 -22.77 -4.55
CA VAL A 292 2.42 -21.82 -5.25
C VAL A 292 3.71 -22.53 -5.65
N VAL A 293 4.13 -22.39 -6.90
CA VAL A 293 5.49 -22.78 -7.32
C VAL A 293 6.26 -21.52 -7.71
N PHE A 294 7.32 -21.19 -6.99
CA PHE A 294 8.09 -19.97 -7.21
C PHE A 294 9.59 -20.17 -6.94
N SER A 295 10.45 -19.64 -7.81
CA SER A 295 11.90 -19.77 -7.68
C SER A 295 12.64 -18.45 -7.93
N LEU A 296 13.35 -17.95 -6.93
CA LEU A 296 14.22 -16.77 -7.04
C LEU A 296 15.43 -17.03 -7.94
N ASN A 297 16.04 -18.21 -7.86
CA ASN A 297 17.18 -18.62 -8.70
C ASN A 297 16.92 -18.59 -10.22
N LEU A 298 15.65 -18.58 -10.66
CA LEU A 298 15.26 -18.47 -12.07
C LEU A 298 14.86 -17.04 -12.48
N GLY A 299 15.24 -16.03 -11.69
CA GLY A 299 14.78 -14.65 -11.86
C GLY A 299 13.33 -14.46 -11.41
N GLY A 300 12.91 -15.20 -10.38
CA GLY A 300 11.58 -15.09 -9.78
C GLY A 300 10.45 -15.59 -10.67
N ALA A 301 10.65 -16.69 -11.41
CA ALA A 301 9.61 -17.26 -12.26
C ALA A 301 8.55 -17.98 -11.41
N TRP A 302 7.28 -17.59 -11.58
CA TRP A 302 6.11 -18.30 -11.03
C TRP A 302 5.56 -19.35 -11.99
N GLN A 303 5.14 -20.48 -11.45
CA GLN A 303 4.42 -21.53 -12.18
C GLN A 303 3.11 -21.86 -11.44
N ASN A 304 1.99 -21.89 -12.16
CA ASN A 304 0.71 -22.34 -11.61
C ASN A 304 0.67 -23.88 -11.57
N PRO A 305 0.58 -24.55 -10.40
CA PRO A 305 0.53 -26.01 -10.35
C PRO A 305 -0.88 -26.55 -10.64
N GLY A 306 -1.00 -27.20 -11.80
CA GLY A 306 -2.11 -28.09 -12.16
C GLY A 306 -1.69 -29.43 -12.77
N ALA A 307 -0.39 -29.74 -12.85
CA ALA A 307 0.10 -30.99 -13.44
C ALA A 307 0.81 -31.87 -12.39
N PRO A 308 0.35 -33.11 -12.15
CA PRO A 308 1.09 -34.08 -11.37
C PRO A 308 2.30 -34.57 -12.19
N GLY A 309 3.51 -34.21 -11.77
CA GLY A 309 4.74 -34.88 -12.21
C GLY A 309 5.53 -34.28 -13.37
N GLY A 310 5.40 -32.98 -13.67
CA GLY A 310 6.29 -32.29 -14.62
C GLY A 310 7.52 -31.68 -13.93
N GLY A 311 8.69 -31.79 -14.55
CA GLY A 311 9.90 -31.05 -14.15
C GLY A 311 9.72 -29.53 -14.27
N LEU A 312 10.77 -28.79 -13.91
CA LEU A 312 10.82 -27.32 -13.87
C LEU A 312 10.64 -26.61 -15.24
N ASP A 313 10.15 -27.27 -16.28
CA ASP A 313 10.20 -26.82 -17.68
C ASP A 313 8.89 -26.93 -18.49
N ALA A 314 7.72 -27.08 -17.85
CA ALA A 314 6.45 -27.06 -18.56
C ALA A 314 5.72 -25.71 -18.42
N GLU A 315 5.58 -24.98 -19.54
CA GLU A 315 4.91 -23.68 -19.66
C GLU A 315 3.44 -23.75 -19.18
N GLY A 316 3.12 -23.00 -18.13
CA GLY A 316 1.76 -22.82 -17.58
C GLY A 316 1.44 -21.33 -17.46
N THR A 317 0.19 -20.95 -17.73
CA THR A 317 -0.25 -19.57 -17.95
C THR A 317 -0.26 -18.73 -16.65
N GLY A 318 0.41 -17.57 -16.71
CA GLY A 318 0.58 -16.58 -15.63
C GLY A 318 2.07 -16.44 -15.26
N PHE A 319 2.63 -15.22 -15.31
CA PHE A 319 4.07 -14.98 -15.13
C PHE A 319 4.32 -13.87 -14.10
N VAL A 320 4.70 -14.21 -12.88
CA VAL A 320 5.39 -13.25 -12.01
C VAL A 320 6.87 -13.38 -12.32
N GLN A 321 7.54 -12.25 -12.47
CA GLN A 321 8.99 -12.14 -12.53
C GLN A 321 9.44 -11.30 -11.35
N ALA A 322 10.38 -11.78 -10.55
CA ALA A 322 10.86 -11.04 -9.40
C ALA A 322 12.37 -10.98 -9.37
N THR A 323 12.89 -9.78 -9.13
CA THR A 323 14.33 -9.49 -9.03
C THR A 323 14.59 -8.70 -7.76
N SER A 324 15.77 -8.87 -7.17
CA SER A 324 16.11 -8.27 -5.86
C SER A 324 15.05 -8.60 -4.81
N ILE A 325 14.73 -9.88 -4.65
CA ILE A 325 13.81 -10.37 -3.62
C ILE A 325 14.56 -11.46 -2.85
N GLU A 326 14.54 -11.38 -1.53
CA GLU A 326 15.22 -12.35 -0.67
C GLU A 326 14.23 -13.30 0.00
N ASN A 327 12.97 -12.90 0.20
CA ASN A 327 12.02 -13.64 1.02
C ASN A 327 10.77 -14.06 0.23
N LEU A 328 10.30 -15.28 0.49
CA LEU A 328 9.08 -15.82 -0.09
C LEU A 328 8.15 -16.31 1.02
N THR A 329 6.87 -15.96 0.89
CA THR A 329 5.80 -16.49 1.74
C THR A 329 4.76 -17.20 0.87
N GLY A 330 4.56 -18.48 1.14
CA GLY A 330 3.61 -19.36 0.49
C GLY A 330 2.15 -19.10 0.88
N SER A 331 1.30 -19.95 0.31
CA SER A 331 -0.15 -20.00 0.51
C SER A 331 -0.50 -20.77 1.79
N ALA A 332 -1.72 -21.29 1.90
CA ALA A 332 -2.10 -22.27 2.92
C ALA A 332 -2.41 -23.64 2.27
N LYS A 333 -1.68 -23.96 1.20
CA LYS A 333 -1.75 -25.19 0.40
C LYS A 333 -0.33 -25.67 0.17
N GLY A 334 -0.17 -26.88 -0.39
CA GLY A 334 1.15 -27.42 -0.69
C GLY A 334 1.90 -26.58 -1.73
N ASP A 335 2.95 -25.91 -1.27
CA ASP A 335 3.78 -24.99 -2.05
C ASP A 335 5.13 -25.61 -2.42
N ARG A 336 5.79 -25.04 -3.42
CA ARG A 336 7.16 -25.32 -3.81
C ARG A 336 7.91 -24.00 -3.98
N LEU A 337 8.64 -23.61 -2.95
CA LEU A 337 9.40 -22.36 -2.93
C LEU A 337 10.90 -22.66 -3.03
N THR A 338 11.61 -21.88 -3.82
CA THR A 338 13.06 -22.00 -3.99
C THR A 338 13.72 -20.62 -3.89
N GLY A 339 14.71 -20.52 -3.01
CA GLY A 339 15.58 -19.38 -2.83
C GLY A 339 16.55 -19.17 -3.99
N ASP A 340 17.65 -18.48 -3.72
CA ASP A 340 18.74 -18.22 -4.65
C ASP A 340 20.11 -18.43 -3.98
N GLY A 341 21.13 -17.65 -4.35
CA GLY A 341 22.46 -17.75 -3.75
C GLY A 341 22.66 -16.83 -2.53
N GLY A 342 21.62 -16.07 -2.16
CA GLY A 342 21.62 -15.13 -1.04
C GLY A 342 21.02 -15.74 0.23
N ALA A 343 20.94 -14.95 1.30
CA ALA A 343 20.31 -15.38 2.55
C ALA A 343 18.79 -15.15 2.51
N ASN A 344 18.02 -16.21 2.28
CA ASN A 344 16.57 -16.17 2.07
C ASN A 344 15.76 -16.56 3.31
N LEU A 345 14.55 -16.01 3.43
CA LEU A 345 13.49 -16.53 4.31
C LEU A 345 12.38 -17.16 3.46
N LEU A 346 12.16 -18.46 3.61
CA LEU A 346 11.10 -19.20 2.92
C LEU A 346 10.09 -19.71 3.94
N ALA A 347 8.83 -19.31 3.82
CA ALA A 347 7.74 -19.73 4.71
C ALA A 347 6.62 -20.41 3.93
N GLY A 348 6.37 -21.70 4.14
CA GLY A 348 5.29 -22.48 3.48
C GLY A 348 3.90 -22.28 4.12
N LYS A 349 3.87 -21.97 5.42
CA LYS A 349 2.68 -21.80 6.28
C LYS A 349 1.92 -23.09 6.55
N GLY A 350 1.21 -23.64 5.59
CA GLY A 350 0.39 -24.81 5.84
C GLY A 350 0.06 -25.54 4.56
N GLY A 351 -0.07 -26.86 4.62
CA GLY A 351 0.00 -27.70 3.44
C GLY A 351 1.18 -28.66 3.55
N SER A 352 1.46 -29.42 2.51
CA SER A 352 2.70 -30.20 2.42
C SER A 352 3.64 -29.49 1.47
N ASP A 353 4.62 -28.81 2.04
CA ASP A 353 5.44 -27.83 1.34
C ASP A 353 6.80 -28.42 0.96
N ARG A 354 7.40 -27.85 -0.10
CA ARG A 354 8.76 -28.16 -0.56
C ARG A 354 9.57 -26.89 -0.62
N LEU A 355 10.41 -26.66 0.38
CA LEU A 355 11.24 -25.47 0.50
C LEU A 355 12.70 -25.83 0.21
N ALA A 356 13.38 -25.01 -0.62
CA ALA A 356 14.79 -25.17 -0.93
C ALA A 356 15.52 -23.82 -0.86
N GLY A 357 16.46 -23.66 0.08
CA GLY A 357 17.26 -22.44 0.25
C GLY A 357 18.27 -22.24 -0.90
N LEU A 358 18.99 -23.32 -1.21
CA LEU A 358 20.10 -23.43 -2.18
C LEU A 358 21.46 -23.04 -1.59
N ALA A 359 21.90 -21.79 -1.73
CA ALA A 359 23.16 -21.36 -1.16
C ALA A 359 22.93 -20.04 -0.43
N GLY A 360 23.69 -19.76 0.62
CA GLY A 360 23.38 -18.66 1.52
C GLY A 360 23.05 -19.20 2.91
N SER A 361 22.81 -18.31 3.87
CA SER A 361 22.37 -18.72 5.21
C SER A 361 20.88 -18.48 5.30
N ASP A 362 20.13 -19.56 5.09
CA ASP A 362 18.70 -19.50 4.85
C ASP A 362 17.89 -19.82 6.10
N THR A 363 16.65 -19.33 6.14
CA THR A 363 15.65 -19.72 7.13
C THR A 363 14.46 -20.34 6.43
N LEU A 364 14.24 -21.63 6.64
CA LEU A 364 13.16 -22.40 6.04
C LEU A 364 12.15 -22.77 7.12
N ILE A 365 10.90 -22.35 6.92
CA ILE A 365 9.79 -22.59 7.84
C ILE A 365 8.69 -23.32 7.07
N GLY A 366 8.52 -24.63 7.32
CA GLY A 366 7.47 -25.43 6.70
C GLY A 366 6.09 -24.95 7.14
N GLY A 367 5.82 -25.08 8.43
CA GLY A 367 4.59 -24.60 9.05
C GLY A 367 3.75 -25.77 9.55
N GLY A 368 2.58 -26.00 8.96
CA GLY A 368 1.70 -27.10 9.34
C GLY A 368 1.45 -28.06 8.19
N GLY A 369 1.66 -29.36 8.42
CA GLY A 369 1.56 -30.41 7.42
C GLY A 369 2.89 -31.14 7.28
N ASN A 370 3.01 -32.05 6.33
CA ASN A 370 4.22 -32.86 6.19
C ASN A 370 5.11 -32.22 5.13
N ASP A 371 6.15 -31.53 5.58
CA ASP A 371 6.97 -30.67 4.76
C ASP A 371 8.32 -31.31 4.40
N ARG A 372 8.93 -30.80 3.33
CA ARG A 372 10.30 -31.15 2.93
C ARG A 372 11.14 -29.89 2.78
N LEU A 373 12.11 -29.74 3.67
CA LEU A 373 13.01 -28.58 3.74
C LEU A 373 14.43 -29.02 3.36
N VAL A 374 15.07 -28.26 2.49
CA VAL A 374 16.47 -28.45 2.08
C VAL A 374 17.20 -27.11 2.18
N GLY A 375 18.11 -26.96 3.14
CA GLY A 375 18.89 -25.72 3.34
C GLY A 375 19.80 -25.48 2.14
N GLY A 376 20.81 -26.33 2.00
CA GLY A 376 21.68 -26.41 0.84
C GLY A 376 23.12 -26.10 1.20
N GLY A 377 23.54 -24.84 1.19
CA GLY A 377 24.92 -24.49 1.50
C GLY A 377 25.04 -23.16 2.20
N GLY A 378 25.56 -23.16 3.42
CA GLY A 378 25.70 -22.01 4.30
C GLY A 378 25.26 -22.41 5.70
N LYS A 379 24.80 -21.48 6.53
CA LYS A 379 24.32 -21.80 7.88
C LYS A 379 22.83 -21.67 7.89
N ASP A 380 22.13 -22.79 7.75
CA ASP A 380 20.70 -22.80 7.52
C ASP A 380 19.94 -23.08 8.83
N THR A 381 18.76 -22.47 8.96
CA THR A 381 17.80 -22.77 10.03
C THR A 381 16.59 -23.44 9.43
N LEU A 382 16.36 -24.71 9.75
CA LEU A 382 15.27 -25.51 9.23
C LEU A 382 14.26 -25.79 10.34
N LYS A 383 13.05 -25.25 10.19
CA LYS A 383 11.92 -25.48 11.09
C LYS A 383 10.79 -26.15 10.32
N GLY A 384 10.64 -27.46 10.50
CA GLY A 384 9.54 -28.22 9.90
C GLY A 384 8.19 -27.68 10.37
N GLY A 385 7.97 -27.72 11.69
CA GLY A 385 6.81 -27.09 12.31
C GLY A 385 5.95 -28.13 12.99
N GLY A 386 4.73 -28.36 12.51
CA GLY A 386 3.88 -29.45 12.98
C GLY A 386 3.48 -30.36 11.83
N GLY A 387 3.55 -31.66 12.05
CA GLY A 387 3.42 -32.68 11.01
C GLY A 387 4.63 -33.59 11.07
N ASP A 388 4.79 -34.46 10.07
CA ASP A 388 5.96 -35.33 9.98
C ASP A 388 6.88 -34.81 8.87
N ASP A 389 7.94 -34.09 9.26
CA ASP A 389 8.75 -33.32 8.33
C ASP A 389 10.03 -34.05 7.92
N THR A 390 10.53 -33.73 6.72
CA THR A 390 11.85 -34.18 6.25
C THR A 390 12.77 -33.00 6.08
N LEU A 391 13.84 -32.97 6.87
CA LEU A 391 14.81 -31.89 6.93
C LEU A 391 16.17 -32.37 6.38
N THR A 392 16.84 -31.52 5.61
CA THR A 392 18.18 -31.77 5.06
C THR A 392 18.95 -30.46 5.12
N GLY A 393 19.96 -30.38 5.98
CA GLY A 393 20.72 -29.15 6.21
C GLY A 393 21.59 -28.81 4.99
N GLY A 394 22.39 -29.78 4.55
CA GLY A 394 23.33 -29.62 3.47
C GLY A 394 24.74 -29.34 3.98
N LYS A 395 25.39 -28.31 3.45
CA LYS A 395 26.75 -27.94 3.85
C LYS A 395 26.71 -26.76 4.80
N GLY A 396 27.46 -26.86 5.89
CA GLY A 396 27.72 -25.77 6.83
C GLY A 396 27.21 -26.14 8.21
N ASP A 397 27.15 -25.16 9.10
CA ASP A 397 26.74 -25.40 10.48
C ASP A 397 25.24 -25.08 10.58
N ASP A 398 24.39 -26.10 10.50
CA ASP A 398 22.95 -25.95 10.36
C ASP A 398 22.23 -26.07 11.72
N THR A 399 21.01 -25.54 11.79
CA THR A 399 20.14 -25.64 12.96
C THR A 399 18.81 -26.26 12.58
N PHE A 400 18.52 -27.43 13.14
CA PHE A 400 17.24 -28.12 13.01
C PHE A 400 16.35 -27.79 14.20
N VAL A 401 15.23 -27.12 13.96
CA VAL A 401 14.31 -26.64 15.00
C VAL A 401 13.10 -27.55 15.11
N PHE A 402 13.02 -28.25 16.23
CA PHE A 402 11.94 -29.18 16.55
C PHE A 402 10.91 -28.52 17.46
N THR A 403 9.62 -28.65 17.12
CA THR A 403 8.54 -28.14 17.95
C THR A 403 7.50 -29.21 18.28
N ARG A 404 6.79 -29.75 17.28
CA ARG A 404 5.84 -30.84 17.44
C ARG A 404 5.90 -31.77 16.24
N GLY A 405 5.56 -33.04 16.42
CA GLY A 405 5.52 -34.01 15.33
C GLY A 405 6.75 -34.93 15.29
N ASP A 406 6.77 -35.80 14.28
CA ASP A 406 7.77 -36.85 14.12
C ASP A 406 8.63 -36.57 12.88
N ASP A 407 9.82 -36.00 13.11
CA ASP A 407 10.66 -35.44 12.05
C ASP A 407 11.83 -36.35 11.67
N LEU A 408 12.26 -36.27 10.41
CA LEU A 408 13.41 -36.96 9.86
C LEU A 408 14.48 -35.97 9.40
N VAL A 409 15.67 -36.02 10.00
CA VAL A 409 16.87 -35.33 9.53
C VAL A 409 17.73 -36.30 8.72
N ARG A 410 18.14 -35.92 7.51
CA ARG A 410 18.84 -36.83 6.58
C ARG A 410 20.36 -36.83 6.67
N ASP A 411 20.96 -35.77 7.19
CA ASP A 411 22.38 -35.47 7.01
C ASP A 411 23.04 -34.75 8.19
N PHE A 412 22.52 -34.94 9.41
CA PHE A 412 23.07 -34.33 10.62
C PHE A 412 24.58 -34.61 10.78
N GLU A 413 25.37 -33.55 10.95
CA GLU A 413 26.81 -33.59 11.20
C GLU A 413 27.15 -33.22 12.67
N GLU A 414 27.64 -34.22 13.43
CA GLU A 414 28.01 -34.05 14.84
C GLU A 414 29.08 -32.97 15.03
N GLY A 415 28.87 -32.06 15.99
CA GLY A 415 29.78 -30.97 16.31
C GLY A 415 29.79 -29.80 15.31
N ALA A 416 29.05 -29.89 14.20
CA ALA A 416 28.80 -28.78 13.27
C ALA A 416 27.35 -28.30 13.39
N ASP A 417 26.40 -29.24 13.36
CA ASP A 417 24.97 -28.95 13.40
C ASP A 417 24.41 -28.87 14.83
N ILE A 418 23.29 -28.17 14.96
CA ILE A 418 22.57 -27.98 16.21
C ILE A 418 21.14 -28.50 16.11
N LEU A 419 20.71 -29.23 17.15
CA LEU A 419 19.32 -29.65 17.36
C LEU A 419 18.66 -28.71 18.37
N GLN A 420 17.80 -27.82 17.89
CA GLN A 420 17.04 -26.92 18.77
C GLN A 420 15.69 -27.54 19.15
N ILE A 421 15.53 -27.89 20.43
CA ILE A 421 14.31 -28.48 20.98
C ILE A 421 13.47 -27.39 21.67
N CYS A 422 12.29 -27.09 21.13
CA CYS A 422 11.41 -26.07 21.68
C CYS A 422 10.31 -26.68 22.56
N GLY A 423 10.10 -26.12 23.75
CA GLY A 423 8.97 -26.49 24.62
C GLY A 423 9.10 -27.83 25.34
N HIS A 424 10.32 -28.38 25.46
CA HIS A 424 10.58 -29.53 26.34
C HIS A 424 10.78 -29.07 27.78
N SER A 425 10.14 -29.75 28.72
CA SER A 425 10.10 -29.37 30.14
C SER A 425 11.42 -29.63 30.90
N GLY A 426 12.43 -30.23 30.26
CA GLY A 426 13.75 -30.47 30.82
C GLY A 426 14.89 -30.18 29.83
N GLY A 427 16.12 -30.60 30.18
CA GLY A 427 17.31 -30.43 29.34
C GLY A 427 17.79 -31.76 28.74
N PHE A 428 19.02 -31.81 28.25
CA PHE A 428 19.59 -32.99 27.59
C PHE A 428 19.37 -34.32 28.34
N ALA A 429 19.51 -34.33 29.67
CA ALA A 429 19.38 -35.54 30.48
C ALA A 429 17.95 -36.13 30.54
N SER A 430 16.92 -35.37 30.14
CA SER A 430 15.53 -35.86 30.10
C SER A 430 15.08 -36.33 28.71
N LEU A 431 15.93 -36.21 27.69
CA LEU A 431 15.65 -36.72 26.35
C LEU A 431 15.70 -38.26 26.32
N GLY A 432 14.76 -38.87 25.61
CA GLY A 432 14.84 -40.30 25.28
C GLY A 432 15.70 -40.49 24.03
N ILE A 433 16.95 -40.92 24.17
CA ILE A 433 17.84 -41.12 23.01
C ILE A 433 18.16 -42.60 22.84
N THR A 434 17.73 -43.19 21.72
CA THR A 434 17.89 -44.62 21.41
C THR A 434 18.39 -44.83 19.99
N ASP A 435 19.09 -45.94 19.72
CA ASP A 435 19.38 -46.36 18.36
C ASP A 435 18.14 -47.03 17.75
N ASP A 436 17.78 -46.65 16.53
CA ASP A 436 16.66 -47.23 15.78
C ASP A 436 17.08 -47.57 14.34
N ALA A 437 17.28 -48.85 14.06
CA ALA A 437 17.48 -49.39 12.70
C ALA A 437 18.47 -48.60 11.82
N GLY A 438 19.63 -48.20 12.36
CA GLY A 438 20.64 -47.44 11.64
C GLY A 438 20.55 -45.92 11.80
N SER A 439 19.55 -45.44 12.53
CA SER A 439 19.32 -44.04 12.88
C SER A 439 19.47 -43.80 14.37
N ARG A 440 19.58 -42.53 14.77
CA ARG A 440 19.42 -42.09 16.16
C ARG A 440 18.01 -41.53 16.34
N LEU A 441 17.24 -42.06 17.28
CA LEU A 441 15.91 -41.57 17.63
C LEU A 441 15.98 -40.75 18.91
N ILE A 442 15.49 -39.53 18.86
CA ILE A 442 15.38 -38.61 19.98
C ILE A 442 13.90 -38.39 20.27
N THR A 443 13.48 -38.64 21.50
CA THR A 443 12.11 -38.42 21.98
C THR A 443 12.10 -37.27 22.96
N TYR A 444 11.22 -36.30 22.72
CA TYR A 444 11.01 -35.10 23.52
C TYR A 444 9.50 -34.86 23.72
N ASP A 445 9.12 -33.84 24.50
CA ASP A 445 7.70 -33.65 24.88
C ASP A 445 6.77 -33.34 23.69
N GLY A 446 7.34 -32.83 22.59
CA GLY A 446 6.61 -32.46 21.38
C GLY A 446 6.50 -33.57 20.32
N GLY A 447 7.28 -34.65 20.44
CA GLY A 447 7.31 -35.73 19.45
C GLY A 447 8.69 -36.40 19.35
N THR A 448 9.06 -36.81 18.14
CA THR A 448 10.33 -37.47 17.89
C THR A 448 11.14 -36.82 16.77
N ALA A 449 12.46 -36.94 16.86
CA ALA A 449 13.39 -36.56 15.80
C ALA A 449 14.28 -37.76 15.49
N ARG A 450 14.28 -38.19 14.22
CA ARG A 450 15.08 -39.30 13.72
C ARG A 450 16.23 -38.76 12.87
N LEU A 451 17.46 -39.08 13.25
CA LEU A 451 18.67 -38.74 12.50
C LEU A 451 19.07 -39.94 11.62
N ASP A 452 18.85 -39.85 10.31
CA ASP A 452 19.18 -40.90 9.35
C ASP A 452 20.69 -41.13 9.27
N GLY A 453 21.11 -42.39 9.11
CA GLY A 453 22.53 -42.77 9.19
C GLY A 453 23.21 -42.49 10.54
N GLY A 454 22.48 -42.01 11.55
CA GLY A 454 23.01 -41.56 12.83
C GLY A 454 23.30 -42.66 13.86
N ALA A 455 23.21 -43.94 13.49
CA ALA A 455 23.59 -45.01 14.41
C ALA A 455 25.04 -44.86 14.85
N GLY A 456 25.25 -44.67 16.15
CA GLY A 456 26.57 -44.48 16.75
C GLY A 456 27.05 -43.03 16.87
N LEU A 457 26.22 -42.03 16.51
CA LEU A 457 26.50 -40.62 16.85
C LEU A 457 26.63 -40.46 18.37
N ALA A 458 27.68 -39.76 18.80
CA ALA A 458 28.00 -39.59 20.21
C ALA A 458 27.40 -38.29 20.77
N LEU A 459 26.11 -38.09 20.53
CA LEU A 459 25.38 -36.88 20.92
C LEU A 459 25.65 -36.47 22.37
N THR A 460 26.05 -35.23 22.56
CA THR A 460 26.36 -34.59 23.83
C THR A 460 25.38 -33.45 24.11
N ALA A 461 25.49 -32.79 25.26
CA ALA A 461 24.67 -31.63 25.56
C ALA A 461 24.98 -30.42 24.64
N ASP A 462 26.17 -30.37 24.02
CA ASP A 462 26.59 -29.25 23.18
C ASP A 462 25.93 -29.28 21.78
N ASP A 463 25.41 -30.44 21.35
CA ASP A 463 24.66 -30.59 20.09
C ASP A 463 23.21 -30.07 20.20
N PHE A 464 22.79 -29.60 21.39
CA PHE A 464 21.40 -29.23 21.66
C PHE A 464 21.26 -27.81 22.20
N VAL A 465 20.19 -27.16 21.74
CA VAL A 465 19.69 -25.91 22.33
C VAL A 465 18.26 -26.14 22.80
N PHE A 466 17.94 -25.77 24.04
CA PHE A 466 16.59 -25.88 24.61
C PHE A 466 15.99 -24.48 24.78
N VAL A 467 14.75 -24.29 24.28
CA VAL A 467 14.04 -22.99 24.30
C VAL A 467 12.64 -23.10 24.90
#